data_AF-A0A7Y4R9R0-F1
#
_entry.id   AF-A0A7Y4R9R0-F1
#
_cell.length_a   1.000
_cell.length_b   1.000
_cell.length_c   1.000
_cell.angle_alpha   90.00
_cell.angle_beta   90.00
_cell.angle_gamma   90.00
#
_symmetry.space_group_name_H-M   'P 1'
#
loop_
_entity.id
_entity.type
_entity.pdbx_description
1 polymer ?
#
loop_
_entity_poly.entity_id
_entity_poly.type
_entity_poly.pdbx_seq_one_letter_code
_entity_poly.pdbx_strand_id
1 'polypeptide(L)'
;MTNTAVPLAAALFSPGQALLVAVIVLAITLMSISRSRRRRDPQVSPHGMARNQIIRVNEQKALQTDIADLTMQLQQFARETTAQLDGKLTRLERAIADADRRIHSLGQLLNTSTGKAVLDVIVGDDPPQAVGRVRATSENVCSPDQVMTLRATGRSGIEIARELGRSVEEVELTLAVHDWRNGAAA
;
A
#
# COMPACT_ATOMS: atom_id res chain seq x y z
N MET A 1 41.98 -4.61 -4.02
CA MET A 1 43.00 -5.67 -4.09
C MET A 1 42.69 -6.54 -5.30
N THR A 2 43.22 -6.17 -6.45
CA THR A 2 42.97 -6.77 -7.76
C THR A 2 44.11 -7.73 -8.10
N ASN A 3 43.82 -9.03 -8.08
CA ASN A 3 44.76 -10.09 -8.49
C ASN A 3 44.77 -10.20 -10.01
N THR A 4 45.66 -9.46 -10.66
CA THR A 4 46.03 -9.65 -12.07
C THR A 4 47.39 -10.35 -12.12
N ALA A 5 47.37 -11.68 -12.12
CA ALA A 5 48.55 -12.48 -12.46
C ALA A 5 48.11 -13.53 -13.48
N VAL A 6 48.99 -13.76 -14.47
CA VAL A 6 48.86 -14.58 -15.68
C VAL A 6 48.44 -13.76 -16.91
N PRO A 7 49.16 -13.80 -18.07
CA PRO A 7 50.21 -14.75 -18.49
C PRO A 7 51.50 -14.11 -19.07
N LEU A 8 52.66 -14.41 -18.49
CA LEU A 8 53.97 -14.26 -19.16
C LEU A 8 54.39 -15.53 -19.93
N ALA A 9 53.57 -16.58 -19.94
CA ALA A 9 53.90 -17.86 -20.60
C ALA A 9 53.43 -17.96 -22.07
N ALA A 10 52.74 -16.95 -22.60
CA ALA A 10 52.12 -17.03 -23.94
C ALA A 10 53.08 -16.71 -25.11
N ALA A 11 54.30 -16.21 -24.85
CA ALA A 11 55.20 -15.71 -25.89
C ALA A 11 56.12 -16.77 -26.54
N LEU A 12 56.07 -18.04 -26.10
CA LEU A 12 56.95 -19.11 -26.62
C LEU A 12 56.22 -20.15 -27.49
N PHE A 13 54.90 -20.01 -27.66
CA PHE A 13 54.11 -20.97 -28.45
C PHE A 13 53.66 -20.34 -29.76
N SER A 14 53.95 -21.02 -30.87
CA SER A 14 53.38 -20.66 -32.17
C SER A 14 51.85 -20.58 -32.06
N PRO A 15 51.18 -19.60 -32.70
CA PRO A 15 49.73 -19.41 -32.58
C PRO A 15 48.92 -20.67 -32.91
N GLY A 16 49.46 -21.57 -33.75
CA GLY A 16 48.85 -22.88 -34.04
C GLY A 16 48.88 -23.86 -32.86
N GLN A 17 49.92 -23.83 -32.02
CA GLN A 17 50.03 -24.71 -30.85
C GLN A 17 49.11 -24.26 -29.71
N ALA A 18 48.96 -22.94 -29.53
CA ALA A 18 48.05 -22.39 -28.53
C ALA A 18 46.58 -22.79 -28.79
N LEU A 19 46.13 -22.77 -30.05
CA LEU A 19 44.80 -23.23 -30.45
C LEU A 19 44.60 -24.72 -30.15
N LEU A 20 45.61 -25.55 -30.43
CA LEU A 20 45.52 -27.00 -30.22
C LEU A 20 45.39 -27.33 -28.72
N VAL A 21 46.18 -26.68 -27.87
CA VAL A 21 46.09 -26.82 -26.41
C VAL A 21 44.72 -26.38 -25.89
N ALA A 22 44.20 -25.24 -26.37
CA ALA A 22 42.89 -24.74 -25.96
C ALA A 22 41.75 -25.72 -26.30
N VAL A 23 41.78 -26.32 -27.49
CA VAL A 23 40.79 -27.32 -27.91
C VAL A 23 40.85 -28.58 -27.05
N ILE A 24 42.05 -29.06 -26.70
CA ILE A 24 42.22 -30.24 -25.85
C ILE A 24 41.68 -29.98 -24.44
N VAL A 25 41.99 -28.83 -23.85
CA VAL A 25 41.49 -28.45 -22.52
C VAL A 25 39.96 -28.34 -22.52
N LEU A 26 39.38 -27.77 -23.59
CA LEU A 26 37.93 -27.68 -23.77
C LEU A 26 37.29 -29.08 -23.90
N ALA A 27 37.91 -29.98 -24.66
CA ALA A 27 37.40 -31.35 -24.82
C ALA A 27 37.44 -32.13 -23.49
N ILE A 28 38.52 -32.01 -22.72
CA ILE A 28 38.65 -32.68 -21.42
C ILE A 28 37.64 -32.12 -20.40
N THR A 29 37.46 -30.80 -20.36
CA THR A 29 36.48 -30.17 -19.45
C THR A 29 35.05 -30.59 -19.79
N LEU A 30 34.67 -30.59 -21.07
CA LEU A 30 33.36 -31.09 -21.52
C LEU A 30 33.18 -32.59 -21.22
N MET A 31 34.23 -33.40 -21.40
CA MET A 31 34.19 -34.83 -21.10
C MET A 31 34.10 -35.10 -19.58
N SER A 32 34.72 -34.26 -18.76
CA SER A 32 34.63 -34.34 -17.30
C SER A 32 33.24 -33.95 -16.79
N ILE A 33 32.64 -32.89 -17.35
CA ILE A 33 31.27 -32.47 -17.02
C ILE A 33 30.26 -33.52 -17.48
N SER A 34 30.43 -34.10 -18.67
CA SER A 34 29.52 -35.14 -19.17
C SER A 34 29.62 -36.45 -18.38
N ARG A 35 30.84 -36.86 -17.98
CA ARG A 35 31.04 -38.00 -17.07
C ARG A 35 30.49 -37.73 -15.67
N SER A 36 30.66 -36.51 -15.15
CA SER A 36 30.11 -36.11 -13.85
C SER A 36 28.59 -36.13 -13.86
N ARG A 37 27.95 -35.61 -14.92
CA ARG A 37 26.50 -35.69 -15.09
C ARG A 37 26.00 -37.13 -15.19
N ARG A 38 26.65 -37.99 -15.98
CA ARG A 38 26.27 -39.42 -16.07
C ARG A 38 26.46 -40.21 -14.78
N ARG A 39 27.39 -39.80 -13.91
CA ARG A 39 27.57 -40.42 -12.58
C ARG A 39 26.64 -39.83 -11.51
N ARG A 40 26.00 -38.69 -11.80
CA ARG A 40 25.02 -38.02 -10.94
C ARG A 40 23.57 -38.34 -11.27
N ASP A 41 23.31 -39.28 -12.18
CA ASP A 41 22.08 -40.06 -12.16
C ASP A 41 22.34 -41.27 -11.26
N PRO A 42 22.21 -41.15 -9.92
CA PRO A 42 22.08 -42.34 -9.10
C PRO A 42 20.87 -43.08 -9.65
N GLN A 43 21.02 -44.38 -9.91
CA GLN A 43 19.92 -45.26 -10.26
C GLN A 43 18.73 -44.92 -9.36
N VAL A 44 17.72 -44.27 -9.95
CA VAL A 44 16.52 -43.88 -9.22
C VAL A 44 15.83 -45.20 -8.90
N SER A 45 16.12 -45.71 -7.70
CA SER A 45 15.46 -46.89 -7.15
C SER A 45 13.96 -46.65 -7.27
N PRO A 46 13.17 -47.61 -7.82
CA PRO A 46 11.72 -47.46 -7.94
C PRO A 46 11.05 -47.16 -6.58
N HIS A 47 11.67 -47.58 -5.47
CA HIS A 47 11.22 -47.22 -4.12
C HIS A 47 11.41 -45.73 -3.77
N GLY A 48 12.40 -45.06 -4.34
CA GLY A 48 12.60 -43.61 -4.18
C GLY A 48 11.53 -42.78 -4.88
N MET A 49 11.03 -43.24 -6.04
CA MET A 49 9.94 -42.55 -6.75
C MET A 49 8.62 -42.60 -5.98
N ALA A 50 8.27 -43.74 -5.39
CA ALA A 50 7.05 -43.89 -4.59
C ALA A 50 7.05 -42.95 -3.37
N ARG A 51 8.19 -42.84 -2.67
CA ARG A 51 8.33 -41.91 -1.53
C ARG A 51 8.16 -40.46 -1.94
N ASN A 52 8.75 -40.06 -3.08
CA ASN A 52 8.63 -38.70 -3.59
C ASN A 52 7.20 -38.36 -4.04
N GLN A 53 6.43 -39.33 -4.57
CA GLN A 53 5.02 -39.13 -4.89
C GLN A 53 4.17 -38.88 -3.63
N ILE A 54 4.39 -39.64 -2.57
CA ILE A 54 3.68 -39.45 -1.30
C ILE A 54 3.96 -38.05 -0.71
N ILE A 55 5.21 -37.60 -0.76
CA ILE A 55 5.59 -36.25 -0.31
C ILE A 55 4.81 -35.18 -1.11
N ARG A 56 4.77 -35.28 -2.44
CA ARG A 56 4.03 -34.34 -3.29
C ARG A 56 2.53 -34.31 -3.00
N VAL A 57 1.92 -35.48 -2.78
CA VAL A 57 0.49 -35.56 -2.43
C VAL A 57 0.22 -34.92 -1.06
N ASN A 58 1.12 -35.12 -0.09
CA ASN A 58 0.99 -34.51 1.23
C ASN A 58 1.18 -32.98 1.17
N GLU A 59 2.12 -32.49 0.37
CA GLU A 59 2.29 -31.05 0.12
C GLU A 59 1.04 -30.44 -0.51
N GLN A 60 0.43 -31.13 -1.49
CA GLN A 60 -0.83 -30.67 -2.10
C GLN A 60 -1.98 -30.63 -1.09
N LYS A 61 -2.09 -31.63 -0.20
CA LYS A 61 -3.12 -31.64 0.85
C LYS A 61 -2.91 -30.54 1.88
N ALA A 62 -1.66 -30.26 2.26
CA ALA A 62 -1.32 -29.16 3.16
C ALA A 62 -1.76 -27.82 2.53
N LEU A 63 -1.39 -27.58 1.28
CA LEU A 63 -1.81 -26.38 0.54
C LEU A 63 -3.34 -26.25 0.42
N GLN A 64 -4.06 -27.35 0.18
CA GLN A 64 -5.52 -27.32 0.14
C GLN A 64 -6.13 -26.96 1.50
N THR A 65 -5.52 -27.43 2.58
CA THR A 65 -5.96 -27.13 3.95
C THR A 65 -5.71 -25.65 4.26
N ASP A 66 -4.55 -25.13 3.90
CA ASP A 66 -4.21 -23.71 4.10
C ASP A 66 -5.14 -22.79 3.31
N ILE A 67 -5.48 -23.14 2.06
CA ILE A 67 -6.45 -22.39 1.26
C ILE A 67 -7.83 -22.44 1.91
N ALA A 68 -8.27 -23.61 2.37
CA ALA A 68 -9.55 -23.74 3.06
C ALA A 68 -9.60 -22.87 4.32
N ASP A 69 -8.54 -22.86 5.13
CA ASP A 69 -8.43 -22.03 6.32
C ASP A 69 -8.47 -20.53 5.99
N LEU A 70 -7.69 -20.09 5.00
CA LEU A 70 -7.71 -18.70 4.52
C LEU A 70 -9.11 -18.28 4.04
N THR A 71 -9.83 -19.16 3.33
CA THR A 71 -11.20 -18.84 2.89
C THR A 71 -12.17 -18.73 4.06
N MET A 72 -12.01 -19.57 5.09
CA MET A 72 -12.82 -19.49 6.31
C MET A 72 -12.54 -18.19 7.07
N GLN A 73 -11.27 -17.81 7.23
CA GLN A 73 -10.87 -16.55 7.85
C GLN A 73 -11.43 -15.34 7.09
N LEU A 74 -11.37 -15.35 5.76
CA LEU A 74 -11.93 -14.27 4.93
C LEU A 74 -13.44 -14.15 5.09
N GLN A 75 -14.17 -15.28 5.14
CA GLN A 75 -15.61 -15.28 5.38
C GLN A 75 -15.94 -14.74 6.78
N GLN A 76 -15.17 -15.11 7.80
CA GLN A 76 -15.35 -14.61 9.15
C GLN A 76 -15.10 -13.09 9.23
N PHE A 77 -14.01 -12.61 8.60
CA PHE A 77 -13.71 -11.19 8.51
C PHE A 77 -14.80 -10.41 7.76
N ALA A 78 -15.31 -10.95 6.66
CA ALA A 78 -16.42 -10.34 5.90
C ALA A 78 -17.70 -10.23 6.76
N ARG A 79 -18.02 -11.26 7.56
CA ARG A 79 -19.16 -11.22 8.48
C ARG A 79 -18.97 -10.18 9.58
N GLU A 80 -17.78 -10.12 10.17
CA GLU A 80 -17.45 -9.17 11.23
C GLU A 80 -17.52 -7.72 10.71
N THR A 81 -16.91 -7.44 9.57
CA THR A 81 -16.94 -6.11 8.94
C THR A 81 -18.36 -5.67 8.59
N THR A 82 -19.19 -6.59 8.07
CA THR A 82 -20.61 -6.31 7.80
C THR A 82 -21.36 -5.96 9.09
N ALA A 83 -21.20 -6.74 10.16
CA ALA A 83 -21.83 -6.45 11.45
C ALA A 83 -21.38 -5.11 12.06
N GLN A 84 -20.10 -4.75 11.90
CA GLN A 84 -19.58 -3.45 12.32
C GLN A 84 -20.17 -2.30 11.51
N LEU A 85 -20.34 -2.47 10.19
CA LEU A 85 -20.97 -1.48 9.31
C LEU A 85 -22.45 -1.28 9.66
N ASP A 86 -23.20 -2.36 9.85
CA ASP A 86 -24.62 -2.31 10.25
C ASP A 86 -24.78 -1.58 11.59
N GLY A 87 -23.88 -1.85 12.54
CA GLY A 87 -23.84 -1.15 13.82
C GLY A 87 -23.57 0.35 13.69
N LYS A 88 -22.66 0.74 12.77
CA LYS A 88 -22.37 2.16 12.49
C LYS A 88 -23.53 2.83 11.76
N LEU A 89 -24.17 2.17 10.80
CA LEU A 89 -25.35 2.66 10.10
C LEU A 89 -26.51 2.90 11.06
N THR A 90 -26.80 1.93 11.93
CA THR A 90 -27.83 2.08 12.97
C THR A 90 -27.56 3.29 13.87
N ARG A 91 -26.29 3.56 14.22
CA ARG A 91 -25.91 4.74 15.02
C ARG A 91 -26.11 6.03 14.24
N LEU A 92 -25.77 6.06 12.95
CA LEU A 92 -25.99 7.22 12.09
C LEU A 92 -27.47 7.51 11.89
N GLU A 93 -28.29 6.49 11.61
CA GLU A 93 -29.74 6.63 11.50
C GLU A 93 -30.36 7.20 12.77
N ARG A 94 -29.92 6.74 13.95
CA ARG A 94 -30.36 7.31 15.23
C ARG A 94 -29.90 8.75 15.42
N ALA A 95 -28.67 9.09 15.03
CA ALA A 95 -28.17 10.45 15.13
C ALA A 95 -28.94 11.41 14.21
N ILE A 96 -29.26 10.97 12.99
CA ILE A 96 -30.10 11.72 12.04
C ILE A 96 -31.50 11.93 12.62
N ALA A 97 -32.14 10.86 13.10
CA ALA A 97 -33.46 10.97 13.71
C ALA A 97 -33.47 11.89 14.95
N ASP A 98 -32.39 11.91 15.74
CA ASP A 98 -32.26 12.85 16.86
C ASP A 98 -32.09 14.29 16.40
N ALA A 99 -31.27 14.52 15.37
CA ALA A 99 -31.10 15.83 14.76
C ALA A 99 -32.43 16.36 14.19
N ASP A 100 -33.19 15.53 13.48
CA ASP A 100 -34.49 15.89 12.92
C ASP A 100 -35.50 16.27 14.02
N ARG A 101 -35.55 15.51 15.12
CA ARG A 101 -36.38 15.85 16.29
C ARG A 101 -36.00 17.20 16.89
N ARG A 102 -34.70 17.50 16.99
CA ARG A 102 -34.22 18.80 17.50
C ARG A 102 -34.56 19.94 16.54
N ILE A 103 -34.38 19.75 15.23
CA ILE A 103 -34.76 20.73 14.21
C ILE A 103 -36.26 21.04 14.31
N HIS A 104 -37.10 20.00 14.41
CA HIS A 104 -38.54 20.18 14.54
C HIS A 104 -38.92 20.91 15.84
N SER A 105 -38.29 20.55 16.96
CA SER A 105 -38.48 21.24 18.25
C SER A 105 -38.08 22.72 18.17
N LEU A 106 -36.92 23.03 17.58
CA LEU A 106 -36.47 24.40 17.38
C LEU A 106 -37.40 25.17 16.44
N GLY A 107 -37.88 24.55 15.35
CA GLY A 107 -38.86 25.14 14.45
C GLY A 107 -40.18 25.48 15.15
N GLN A 108 -40.66 24.62 16.03
CA GLN A 108 -41.85 24.90 16.85
C GLN A 108 -41.63 26.05 17.84
N LEU A 109 -40.47 26.10 18.50
CA LEU A 109 -40.12 27.19 19.41
C LEU A 109 -39.98 28.52 18.66
N LEU A 110 -39.41 28.51 17.46
CA LEU A 110 -39.30 29.69 16.60
C LEU A 110 -40.69 30.17 16.17
N ASN A 111 -41.58 29.26 15.77
CA ASN A 111 -42.95 29.59 15.38
C ASN A 111 -43.81 30.12 16.54
N THR A 112 -43.59 29.63 17.76
CA THR A 112 -44.31 30.09 18.95
C THR A 112 -43.77 31.41 19.51
N SER A 113 -42.45 31.63 19.48
CA SER A 113 -41.82 32.90 19.87
C SER A 113 -42.04 34.02 18.85
N THR A 114 -42.15 33.69 17.56
CA THR A 114 -42.47 34.62 16.48
C THR A 114 -43.97 34.73 16.24
N GLY A 115 -44.78 34.51 17.28
CA GLY A 115 -46.23 34.67 17.21
C GLY A 115 -46.57 35.97 16.45
N LYS A 116 -47.18 35.83 15.27
CA LYS A 116 -47.52 36.93 14.35
C LYS A 116 -46.33 37.55 13.59
N ALA A 117 -45.77 36.82 12.64
CA ALA A 117 -45.63 37.31 11.27
C ALA A 117 -45.28 36.13 10.37
N VAL A 118 -46.11 35.92 9.36
CA VAL A 118 -45.72 35.24 8.13
C VAL A 118 -44.59 36.10 7.54
N LEU A 119 -43.34 35.86 7.98
CA LEU A 119 -42.19 36.30 7.22
C LEU A 119 -42.04 35.25 6.11
N ASP A 120 -42.85 35.46 5.08
CA ASP A 120 -42.65 34.92 3.75
C ASP A 120 -41.28 35.42 3.27
N VAL A 121 -40.23 34.71 3.67
CA VAL A 121 -38.91 34.86 3.06
C VAL A 121 -39.06 34.26 1.68
N ILE A 122 -39.54 35.08 0.75
CA ILE A 122 -39.40 34.87 -0.68
C ILE A 122 -37.90 34.79 -0.93
N VAL A 123 -37.36 33.58 -0.87
CA VAL A 123 -36.05 33.22 -1.39
C VAL A 123 -36.15 33.55 -2.87
N GLY A 124 -35.47 34.62 -3.28
CA GLY A 124 -35.40 35.06 -4.66
C GLY A 124 -35.03 33.90 -5.58
N ASP A 125 -35.68 33.90 -6.74
CA ASP A 125 -35.58 32.96 -7.84
C ASP A 125 -34.21 33.06 -8.56
N ASP A 126 -33.12 32.97 -7.79
CA ASP A 126 -31.77 32.81 -8.35
C ASP A 126 -31.59 31.34 -8.77
N PRO A 127 -31.17 31.08 -10.03
CA PRO A 127 -31.04 29.72 -10.54
C PRO A 127 -30.05 28.89 -9.70
N PRO A 128 -30.28 27.58 -9.56
CA PRO A 128 -29.61 26.74 -8.59
C PRO A 128 -28.10 26.65 -8.88
N GLN A 129 -27.31 27.47 -8.20
CA GLN A 129 -25.88 27.22 -8.09
C GLN A 129 -25.67 26.03 -7.15
N ALA A 130 -25.41 24.89 -7.78
CA ALA A 130 -24.71 23.71 -7.28
C ALA A 130 -24.56 23.63 -5.76
N VAL A 131 -25.43 22.80 -5.18
CA VAL A 131 -25.27 22.18 -3.86
C VAL A 131 -23.84 21.64 -3.70
N GLY A 132 -23.17 22.00 -2.61
CA GLY A 132 -22.06 21.19 -2.08
C GLY A 132 -20.74 21.90 -1.76
N ARG A 133 -20.76 23.03 -1.06
CA ARG A 133 -19.67 23.32 -0.12
C ARG A 133 -20.24 23.44 1.28
N VAL A 134 -20.16 22.32 2.00
CA VAL A 134 -20.22 22.30 3.46
C VAL A 134 -19.20 23.34 3.93
N ARG A 135 -19.72 24.44 4.47
CA ARG A 135 -18.94 25.42 5.21
C ARG A 135 -18.46 24.72 6.47
N ALA A 136 -17.33 24.02 6.36
CA ALA A 136 -16.58 23.58 7.51
C ALA A 136 -16.41 24.80 8.41
N THR A 137 -16.88 24.70 9.64
CA THR A 137 -16.60 25.66 10.71
C THR A 137 -15.08 25.80 10.80
N SER A 138 -14.57 26.87 10.20
CA SER A 138 -13.16 27.24 10.05
C SER A 138 -12.58 27.75 11.37
N GLU A 139 -12.77 27.01 12.46
CA GLU A 139 -12.34 27.46 13.80
C GLU A 139 -11.07 26.77 14.30
N ASN A 140 -10.43 25.94 13.47
CA ASN A 140 -9.13 25.37 13.83
C ASN A 140 -8.26 25.10 12.59
N VAL A 141 -8.26 26.08 11.66
CA VAL A 141 -7.36 26.09 10.51
C VAL A 141 -5.95 26.30 11.05
N CYS A 142 -5.15 25.23 11.01
CA CYS A 142 -3.74 25.29 11.33
C CYS A 142 -3.11 26.42 10.50
N SER A 143 -2.48 27.39 11.15
CA SER A 143 -1.80 28.45 10.42
C SER A 143 -0.68 27.80 9.60
N PRO A 144 -0.72 27.88 8.25
CA PRO A 144 0.30 27.26 7.39
C PRO A 144 1.74 27.67 7.78
N ASP A 145 1.88 28.84 8.39
CA ASP A 145 3.15 29.39 8.89
C ASP A 145 3.77 28.52 9.99
N GLN A 146 2.96 27.87 10.84
CA GLN A 146 3.46 26.98 11.90
C GLN A 146 4.05 25.70 11.31
N VAL A 147 3.38 25.10 10.32
CA VAL A 147 3.88 23.92 9.60
C VAL A 147 5.21 24.24 8.91
N MET A 148 5.33 25.42 8.29
CA MET A 148 6.57 25.85 7.63
C MET A 148 7.69 26.14 8.61
N THR A 149 7.39 26.73 9.77
CA THR A 149 8.39 26.98 10.82
C THR A 149 8.97 25.67 11.33
N LEU A 150 8.12 24.67 11.60
CA LEU A 150 8.57 23.33 12.03
C LEU A 150 9.36 22.61 10.93
N ARG A 151 8.94 22.73 9.66
CA ARG A 151 9.71 22.19 8.52
C ARG A 151 11.09 22.82 8.41
N ALA A 152 11.21 24.15 8.61
CA ALA A 152 12.48 24.86 8.57
C ALA A 152 13.46 24.39 9.67
N THR A 153 12.94 23.83 10.77
CA THR A 153 13.76 23.17 11.81
C THR A 153 14.20 21.75 11.46
N GLY A 154 13.84 21.23 10.28
CA GLY A 154 14.24 19.90 9.79
C GLY A 154 13.37 18.74 10.29
N ARG A 155 12.18 19.01 10.85
CA ARG A 155 11.27 17.95 11.31
C ARG A 155 10.56 17.25 10.14
N SER A 156 10.28 15.97 10.32
CA SER A 156 9.52 15.17 9.37
C SER A 156 8.01 15.43 9.48
N GLY A 157 7.25 15.21 8.39
CA GLY A 157 5.79 15.43 8.37
C GLY A 157 5.03 14.65 9.46
N ILE A 158 5.52 13.45 9.82
CA ILE A 158 4.93 12.63 10.89
C ILE A 158 5.15 13.27 12.27
N GLU A 159 6.32 13.84 12.53
CA GLU A 159 6.62 14.52 13.79
C GLU A 159 5.82 15.82 13.93
N ILE A 160 5.70 16.57 12.83
CA ILE A 160 4.88 17.79 12.76
C ILE A 160 3.41 17.44 13.03
N ALA A 161 2.88 16.37 12.42
CA ALA A 161 1.52 15.90 12.64
C ALA A 161 1.29 15.49 14.11
N ARG A 162 2.25 14.80 14.73
CA ARG A 162 2.17 14.42 16.14
C ARG A 162 2.17 15.62 17.08
N GLU A 163 3.03 16.60 16.81
CA GLU A 163 3.17 17.81 17.63
C GLU A 163 1.94 18.74 17.53
N LEU A 164 1.34 18.83 16.34
CA LEU A 164 0.15 19.63 16.10
C LEU A 164 -1.16 18.87 16.42
N GLY A 165 -1.08 17.57 16.74
CA GLY A 165 -2.24 16.71 16.99
C GLY A 165 -3.11 16.50 15.75
N ARG A 166 -2.50 16.38 14.57
CA ARG A 166 -3.18 16.32 13.26
C ARG A 166 -2.89 15.04 12.49
N SER A 167 -3.65 14.85 11.41
CA SER A 167 -3.40 13.75 10.48
C SER A 167 -2.13 14.01 9.67
N VAL A 168 -1.39 12.95 9.35
CA VAL A 168 -0.17 13.05 8.53
C VAL A 168 -0.51 13.56 7.12
N GLU A 169 -1.64 13.13 6.57
CA GLU A 169 -2.09 13.52 5.23
C GLU A 169 -2.32 15.04 5.08
N GLU A 170 -2.90 15.68 6.10
CA GLU A 170 -3.17 17.13 6.10
C GLU A 170 -1.87 17.96 6.12
N VAL A 171 -0.87 17.49 6.88
CA VAL A 171 0.46 18.12 6.95
C VAL A 171 1.18 17.96 5.62
N GLU A 172 1.20 16.75 5.05
CA GLU A 172 1.84 16.47 3.74
C GLU A 172 1.17 17.25 2.61
N LEU A 173 -0.16 17.38 2.61
CA LEU A 173 -0.87 18.19 1.62
C LEU A 173 -0.45 19.67 1.70
N THR A 174 -0.33 20.22 2.91
CA THR A 174 0.08 21.62 3.11
C THR A 174 1.52 21.85 2.62
N LEU A 175 2.42 20.88 2.87
CA LEU A 175 3.79 20.91 2.37
C LEU A 175 3.84 20.82 0.84
N ALA A 176 3.07 19.91 0.24
CA ALA A 176 3.01 19.72 -1.20
C ALA A 176 2.46 20.95 -1.94
N VAL A 177 1.41 21.59 -1.41
CA VAL A 177 0.84 22.82 -1.97
C VAL A 177 1.87 23.95 -1.94
N HIS A 178 2.64 24.06 -0.85
CA HIS A 178 3.68 25.08 -0.73
C HIS A 178 4.86 24.84 -1.68
N ASP A 179 5.32 23.60 -1.81
CA ASP A 179 6.41 23.23 -2.73
C ASP A 179 6.02 23.45 -4.19
N TRP A 180 4.78 23.11 -4.56
CA TRP A 180 4.24 23.40 -5.88
C TRP A 180 4.19 24.90 -6.15
N ARG A 181 3.73 25.71 -5.18
CA ARG A 181 3.65 27.17 -5.33
C ARG A 181 5.03 27.81 -5.49
N ASN A 182 6.04 27.34 -4.78
CA ASN A 182 7.39 27.87 -4.86
C ASN A 182 8.16 27.37 -6.09
N GLY A 183 7.90 26.13 -6.52
CA GLY A 183 8.47 25.56 -7.75
C GLY A 183 7.90 26.18 -9.03
N ALA A 184 6.66 26.70 -8.99
CA ALA A 184 6.06 27.43 -10.11
C ALA A 184 6.58 28.88 -10.27
N ALA A 185 7.32 29.40 -9.27
CA ALA A 185 7.88 30.75 -9.28
C ALA A 185 9.38 30.80 -9.63
N ALA A 186 10.00 29.64 -9.91
CA ALA A 186 11.38 29.48 -10.34
C ALA A 186 11.45 29.17 -11.84
#